data_AF-A0A163A3R1-F1
#
_entry.id   AF-A0A163A3R1-F1
#
_cell.length_a   1.000
_cell.length_b   1.000
_cell.length_c   1.000
_cell.angle_alpha   90.00
_cell.angle_beta   90.00
_cell.angle_gamma   90.00
#
_symmetry.space_group_name_H-M   'P 1'
#
loop_
_entity.id
_entity.type
_entity.pdbx_description
1 polymer ?
#
loop_
_entity_poly.entity_id
_entity_poly.type
_entity_poly.pdbx_seq_one_letter_code
_entity_poly.pdbx_strand_id
1 'polypeptide(L)'
;NDGDKIILPSSALQELLTAGNNQLPSPLTFELRHPHTNAIIHSGVKEFADLTNHIQLPAWMAHAIDLNDEDHVLIKAKPLPKGTWVRLRPLSEDYLEITDYRAALESHLRGHYTTLTTGQTITCRYGAHSYGFLVVDLKPDQAVGVTDTDLEVDLDP
;
A
#
# COMPACT_ATOMS: atom_id res chain seq x y z
N ASN A 1 9.71 9.67 -1.11
CA ASN A 1 8.33 9.65 -0.54
C ASN A 1 7.97 8.19 -0.53
N ASP A 2 8.38 7.50 0.52
CA ASP A 2 8.55 6.04 0.49
C ASP A 2 7.33 5.30 1.02
N GLY A 3 6.26 6.02 1.37
CA GLY A 3 5.03 5.41 1.86
C GLY A 3 3.99 5.14 0.79
N ASP A 4 2.91 4.45 1.16
CA ASP A 4 1.75 4.11 0.30
C ASP A 4 0.63 5.16 0.36
N LYS A 5 0.91 6.33 0.93
CA LYS A 5 -0.10 7.33 1.23
C LYS A 5 -0.33 8.24 0.04
N ILE A 6 -1.58 8.31 -0.40
CA ILE A 6 -2.01 9.14 -1.52
C ILE A 6 -2.68 10.42 -1.03
N ILE A 7 -2.70 11.44 -1.89
CA ILE A 7 -3.43 12.68 -1.68
C ILE A 7 -4.62 12.67 -2.63
N LEU A 8 -5.80 12.78 -2.04
CA LEU A 8 -7.07 12.78 -2.75
C LEU A 8 -7.65 14.20 -2.83
N PRO A 9 -8.54 14.47 -3.80
CA PRO A 9 -9.24 15.73 -3.87
C PRO A 9 -10.21 15.93 -2.70
N SER A 10 -10.41 17.18 -2.28
CA SER A 10 -11.42 17.59 -1.30
C SER A 10 -12.84 17.10 -1.66
N SER A 11 -13.15 16.98 -2.95
CA SER A 11 -14.41 16.41 -3.44
C SER A 11 -14.60 14.94 -3.06
N ALA A 12 -13.52 14.13 -3.06
CA ALA A 12 -13.60 12.72 -2.66
C ALA A 12 -13.98 12.59 -1.18
N LEU A 13 -13.48 13.48 -0.31
CA LEU A 13 -13.87 13.50 1.10
C LEU A 13 -15.36 13.78 1.28
N GLN A 14 -15.92 14.74 0.53
CA GLN A 14 -17.34 15.06 0.59
C GLN A 14 -18.21 13.87 0.15
N GLU A 15 -17.82 13.19 -0.93
CA GLU A 15 -18.50 11.98 -1.40
C GLU A 15 -18.47 10.88 -0.34
N LEU A 16 -17.33 10.65 0.31
CA LEU A 16 -17.18 9.65 1.38
C LEU A 16 -18.01 9.97 2.61
N LEU A 17 -18.06 11.23 3.03
CA LEU A 17 -18.90 11.67 4.15
C LEU A 17 -20.39 11.46 3.84
N THR A 18 -20.78 11.76 2.61
CA THR A 18 -22.16 11.59 2.12
C THR A 18 -22.54 10.12 2.04
N ALA A 19 -21.66 9.26 1.50
CA ALA A 19 -21.88 7.83 1.35
C ALA A 19 -21.77 7.05 2.68
N GLY A 20 -20.86 7.48 3.56
CA GLY A 20 -20.54 6.82 4.84
C GLY A 20 -21.39 7.28 6.02
N ASN A 21 -22.51 7.97 5.78
CA ASN A 21 -23.40 8.48 6.83
C ASN A 21 -22.66 9.33 7.89
N ASN A 22 -21.70 10.15 7.42
CA ASN A 22 -20.82 11.00 8.24
C ASN A 22 -19.84 10.26 9.17
N GLN A 23 -19.62 8.96 8.98
CA GLN A 23 -18.60 8.18 9.67
C GLN A 23 -17.55 7.66 8.69
N LEU A 24 -16.30 8.08 8.89
CA LEU A 24 -15.16 7.57 8.15
C LEU A 24 -14.55 6.40 8.92
N PRO A 25 -14.43 5.19 8.34
CA PRO A 25 -13.70 4.11 8.97
C PRO A 25 -12.23 4.51 9.10
N SER A 26 -11.66 4.38 10.30
CA SER A 26 -10.23 4.57 10.53
C SER A 26 -9.57 3.20 10.66
N PRO A 27 -8.53 2.88 9.87
CA PRO A 27 -7.86 3.71 8.87
C PRO A 27 -8.64 3.84 7.53
N LEU A 28 -8.55 5.02 6.92
CA LEU A 28 -9.11 5.30 5.59
C LEU A 28 -8.22 4.68 4.51
N THR A 29 -8.74 3.63 3.87
CA THR A 29 -8.04 2.84 2.87
C THR A 29 -8.80 2.86 1.55
N PHE A 30 -8.04 2.89 0.46
CA PHE A 30 -8.53 3.05 -0.90
C PHE A 30 -7.95 1.96 -1.78
N GLU A 31 -8.82 1.38 -2.60
CA GLU A 31 -8.46 0.47 -3.69
C GLU A 31 -8.31 1.31 -4.96
N LEU A 32 -7.12 1.29 -5.54
CA LEU A 32 -6.80 1.89 -6.83
C LEU A 32 -6.74 0.76 -7.84
N ARG A 33 -7.57 0.86 -8.87
CA ARG A 33 -7.64 -0.12 -9.94
C ARG A 33 -7.36 0.54 -11.28
N HIS A 34 -6.42 -0.02 -12.02
CA HIS A 34 -6.18 0.35 -13.39
C HIS A 34 -7.32 -0.18 -14.29
N PRO A 35 -8.00 0.67 -15.08
CA PRO A 35 -9.15 0.26 -15.89
C PRO A 35 -8.80 -0.70 -17.04
N HIS A 36 -7.58 -0.61 -17.60
CA HIS A 36 -7.14 -1.47 -18.72
C HIS A 36 -6.41 -2.75 -18.29
N THR A 37 -5.36 -2.66 -17.46
CA THR A 37 -4.58 -3.83 -17.01
C THR A 37 -5.30 -4.64 -15.93
N ASN A 38 -6.38 -4.09 -15.35
CA ASN A 38 -7.11 -4.66 -14.22
C ASN A 38 -6.22 -4.88 -12.98
N ALA A 39 -5.04 -4.25 -12.94
CA ALA A 39 -4.14 -4.25 -11.81
C ALA A 39 -4.80 -3.49 -10.65
N ILE A 40 -4.68 -4.04 -9.44
CA ILE A 40 -5.26 -3.49 -8.22
C ILE A 40 -4.13 -3.25 -7.22
N ILE A 41 -4.11 -2.07 -6.64
CA ILE A 41 -3.24 -1.75 -5.51
C ILE A 41 -4.07 -1.03 -4.44
N HIS A 42 -3.68 -1.20 -3.18
CA HIS A 42 -4.32 -0.49 -2.09
C HIS A 42 -3.38 0.55 -1.51
N SER A 43 -3.98 1.63 -1.01
CA SER A 43 -3.27 2.78 -0.45
C SER A 43 -4.03 3.36 0.74
N GLY A 44 -3.30 3.89 1.71
CA GLY A 44 -3.84 4.83 2.68
C GLY A 44 -4.03 6.24 2.11
N VAL A 45 -4.88 7.06 2.72
CA VAL A 45 -4.92 8.51 2.45
C VAL A 45 -4.01 9.26 3.42
N LYS A 46 -3.22 10.19 2.88
CA LYS A 46 -2.42 11.14 3.68
C LYS A 46 -3.27 12.32 4.13
N GLU A 47 -3.85 13.00 3.15
CA GLU A 47 -4.63 14.22 3.32
C GLU A 47 -5.51 14.43 2.09
N PHE A 48 -6.51 15.31 2.24
CA PHE A 48 -7.35 15.76 1.15
C PHE A 48 -6.92 17.17 0.78
N ALA A 49 -6.42 17.33 -0.45
CA ALA A 49 -5.96 18.61 -0.97
C ALA A 49 -6.91 19.10 -2.08
N ASP A 50 -6.75 20.36 -2.48
CA ASP A 50 -7.51 20.90 -3.61
C ASP A 50 -6.87 20.50 -4.94
N LEU A 51 -7.08 19.24 -5.33
CA LEU A 51 -6.63 18.67 -6.58
C LEU A 51 -7.85 18.52 -7.50
N THR A 52 -8.06 19.43 -8.44
CA THR A 52 -9.23 19.30 -9.32
C THR A 52 -9.00 18.14 -10.30
N ASN A 53 -9.73 17.03 -10.14
CA ASN A 53 -9.66 15.82 -11.00
C ASN A 53 -8.29 15.12 -11.08
N HIS A 54 -7.40 15.40 -10.15
CA HIS A 54 -6.10 14.75 -10.06
C HIS A 54 -5.90 14.13 -8.67
N ILE A 55 -5.04 13.12 -8.59
CA ILE A 55 -4.56 12.57 -7.33
C ILE A 55 -3.05 12.60 -7.31
N GLN A 56 -2.46 12.63 -6.12
CA GLN A 56 -1.02 12.40 -6.00
C GLN A 56 -0.79 11.05 -5.34
N LEU A 57 -0.04 10.18 -6.01
CA LEU A 57 0.39 8.91 -5.48
C LEU A 57 1.92 8.77 -5.62
N PRO A 58 2.55 7.91 -4.81
CA PRO A 58 3.95 7.59 -4.96
C PRO A 58 4.26 7.00 -6.34
N ALA A 59 5.39 7.38 -6.94
CA ALA A 59 5.81 6.86 -8.25
C ALA A 59 5.88 5.33 -8.27
N TRP A 60 6.33 4.70 -7.18
CA TRP A 60 6.38 3.24 -7.08
C TRP A 60 5.00 2.59 -7.19
N MET A 61 3.94 3.22 -6.69
CA MET A 61 2.57 2.72 -6.81
C MET A 61 2.07 2.84 -8.25
N ALA A 62 2.35 3.96 -8.91
CA ALA A 62 2.05 4.13 -10.33
C ALA A 62 2.75 3.04 -11.16
N HIS A 63 4.05 2.81 -10.94
CA HIS A 63 4.79 1.74 -11.60
C HIS A 63 4.24 0.34 -11.27
N ALA A 64 3.77 0.09 -10.05
CA ALA A 64 3.24 -1.22 -9.65
C ALA A 64 1.95 -1.61 -10.39
N ILE A 65 1.14 -0.64 -10.80
CA ILE A 65 -0.09 -0.87 -11.60
C ILE A 65 0.05 -0.41 -13.06
N ASP A 66 1.27 -0.10 -13.49
CA ASP A 66 1.61 0.40 -14.83
C ASP A 66 0.83 1.67 -15.23
N LEU A 67 0.67 2.60 -14.28
CA LEU A 67 -0.03 3.87 -14.50
C LEU A 67 0.92 4.94 -15.07
N ASN A 68 0.47 5.65 -16.09
CA ASN A 68 1.15 6.86 -16.58
C ASN A 68 0.48 8.13 -16.03
N ASP A 69 1.15 9.28 -16.13
CA ASP A 69 0.68 10.57 -15.60
C ASP A 69 -0.66 11.04 -16.22
N GLU A 70 -1.00 10.51 -17.39
CA GLU A 70 -2.23 10.81 -18.14
C GLU A 70 -3.29 9.71 -18.06
N ASP A 71 -3.00 8.61 -17.34
CA ASP A 71 -3.95 7.50 -17.19
C ASP A 71 -5.00 7.78 -16.12
N HIS A 72 -6.22 7.32 -16.36
CA HIS A 72 -7.29 7.36 -15.39
C HIS A 72 -7.21 6.14 -14.46
N VAL A 73 -7.21 6.36 -13.16
CA VAL A 73 -7.29 5.30 -12.16
C VAL A 73 -8.67 5.30 -11.50
N LEU A 74 -9.23 4.10 -11.29
CA LEU A 74 -10.46 3.96 -10.53
C LEU A 74 -10.11 3.86 -9.06
N ILE A 75 -10.58 4.82 -8.27
CA ILE A 75 -10.36 4.86 -6.83
C ILE A 75 -11.66 4.50 -6.14
N LYS A 76 -11.59 3.55 -5.23
CA LYS A 76 -12.74 3.11 -4.43
C LYS A 76 -12.35 3.03 -2.97
N ALA A 77 -13.07 3.74 -2.11
CA ALA A 77 -12.88 3.54 -0.68
C ALA A 77 -13.31 2.14 -0.29
N LYS A 78 -12.39 1.40 0.32
CA LYS A 78 -12.61 0.02 0.72
C LYS A 78 -11.87 -0.22 2.03
N PRO A 79 -12.59 -0.39 3.16
CA PRO A 79 -11.95 -0.68 4.43
C PRO A 79 -11.30 -2.07 4.35
N LEU A 80 -10.00 -2.12 4.61
CA LEU A 80 -9.25 -3.38 4.67
C LEU A 80 -9.19 -3.94 6.09
N PRO A 81 -9.29 -5.27 6.27
CA PRO A 81 -9.09 -5.89 7.56
C PRO A 81 -7.63 -5.74 8.01
N LYS A 82 -7.39 -5.77 9.33
CA LYS A 82 -6.04 -5.78 9.88
C LYS A 82 -5.32 -7.06 9.46
N GLY A 83 -4.13 -6.90 8.88
CA GLY A 83 -3.29 -8.02 8.49
C GLY A 83 -2.74 -8.71 9.73
N THR A 84 -2.81 -10.04 9.72
CA THR A 84 -2.22 -10.89 10.77
C THR A 84 -0.94 -11.55 10.31
N TRP A 85 -0.80 -11.80 9.01
CA TRP A 85 0.34 -12.50 8.45
C TRP A 85 0.58 -12.09 7.00
N VAL A 86 1.85 -11.99 6.62
CA VAL A 86 2.30 -11.75 5.26
C VAL A 86 3.43 -12.69 4.89
N ARG A 87 3.37 -13.24 3.68
CA ARG A 87 4.49 -13.97 3.05
C ARG A 87 5.21 -13.05 2.09
N LEU A 88 6.50 -12.84 2.33
CA LEU A 88 7.37 -12.07 1.47
C LEU A 88 8.40 -13.01 0.83
N ARG A 89 8.63 -12.85 -0.47
CA ARG A 89 9.72 -13.53 -1.19
C ARG A 89 10.75 -12.50 -1.61
N PRO A 90 12.04 -12.65 -1.27
CA PRO A 90 13.06 -11.73 -1.68
C PRO A 90 13.30 -11.86 -3.18
N LEU A 91 13.43 -10.74 -3.88
CA LEU A 91 13.75 -10.73 -5.31
C LEU A 91 15.26 -10.92 -5.57
N SER A 92 16.09 -10.68 -4.54
CA SER A 92 17.54 -10.83 -4.59
C SER A 92 18.07 -11.46 -3.30
N GLU A 93 19.16 -12.21 -3.38
CA GLU A 93 19.81 -12.87 -2.24
C GLU A 93 20.50 -11.90 -1.27
N ASP A 94 20.61 -10.61 -1.61
CA ASP A 94 21.26 -9.58 -0.77
C ASP A 94 20.57 -9.41 0.61
N TYR A 95 19.31 -9.84 0.75
CA TYR A 95 18.61 -9.77 2.05
C TYR A 95 19.28 -10.59 3.17
N LEU A 96 20.15 -11.54 2.81
CA LEU A 96 20.95 -12.34 3.75
C LEU A 96 21.93 -11.46 4.56
N GLU A 97 22.26 -10.26 4.09
CA GLU A 97 23.08 -9.29 4.84
C GLU A 97 22.30 -8.61 5.99
N ILE A 98 20.97 -8.73 6.00
CA ILE A 98 20.11 -8.13 7.02
C ILE A 98 20.00 -9.09 8.21
N THR A 99 20.74 -8.80 9.29
CA THR A 99 20.77 -9.61 10.52
C THR A 99 19.36 -9.87 11.09
N ASP A 100 18.47 -8.87 11.01
CA ASP A 100 17.09 -8.93 11.49
C ASP A 100 16.11 -8.48 10.38
N TYR A 101 16.09 -9.21 9.26
CA TYR A 101 15.19 -8.90 8.13
C TYR A 101 13.73 -8.76 8.57
N ARG A 102 13.28 -9.56 9.54
CA ARG A 102 11.89 -9.59 10.00
C ARG A 102 11.53 -8.27 10.68
N ALA A 103 12.33 -7.84 11.66
CA ALA A 103 12.14 -6.58 12.34
C ALA A 103 12.35 -5.37 11.41
N ALA A 104 13.32 -5.44 10.50
CA ALA A 104 13.55 -4.39 9.50
C ALA A 104 12.34 -4.23 8.57
N LEU A 105 11.79 -5.34 8.05
CA LEU A 105 10.62 -5.36 7.21
C LEU A 105 9.37 -4.90 7.96
N GLU A 106 9.12 -5.42 9.16
CA GLU A 106 8.00 -4.98 10.00
C GLU A 106 8.07 -3.47 10.30
N SER A 107 9.26 -2.96 10.65
CA SER A 107 9.48 -1.54 10.90
C SER A 107 9.28 -0.70 9.65
N HIS A 108 9.80 -1.15 8.50
CA HIS A 108 9.63 -0.48 7.23
C HIS A 108 8.17 -0.45 6.80
N LEU A 109 7.49 -1.59 6.87
CA LEU A 109 6.06 -1.73 6.58
C LEU A 109 5.24 -0.80 7.47
N ARG A 110 5.41 -0.82 8.79
CA ARG A 110 4.66 0.08 9.70
C ARG A 110 4.97 1.56 9.49
N GLY A 111 6.22 1.91 9.14
CA GLY A 111 6.64 3.29 8.95
C GLY A 111 6.19 3.90 7.62
N HIS A 112 6.13 3.09 6.58
CA HIS A 112 5.93 3.53 5.21
C HIS A 112 4.60 3.07 4.62
N TYR A 113 4.18 1.84 4.89
CA TYR A 113 2.99 1.24 4.30
C TYR A 113 1.81 1.27 5.29
N THR A 114 0.65 1.61 4.78
CA THR A 114 -0.64 1.58 5.47
C THR A 114 -1.36 0.28 5.10
N THR A 115 -1.16 -0.16 3.86
CA THR A 115 -1.81 -1.33 3.26
C THR A 115 -0.83 -2.18 2.48
N LEU A 116 -1.12 -3.48 2.37
CA LEU A 116 -0.43 -4.43 1.53
C LEU A 116 -1.41 -5.16 0.64
N THR A 117 -0.99 -5.44 -0.59
CA THR A 117 -1.75 -6.19 -1.59
C THR A 117 -0.94 -7.38 -2.09
N THR A 118 -1.61 -8.51 -2.29
CA THR A 118 -0.99 -9.74 -2.78
C THR A 118 -0.48 -9.53 -4.20
N GLY A 119 0.75 -9.98 -4.48
CA GLY A 119 1.40 -9.82 -5.78
C GLY A 119 2.10 -8.46 -5.97
N GLN A 120 2.03 -7.53 -5.00
CA GLN A 120 2.80 -6.30 -5.10
C GLN A 120 4.28 -6.54 -4.74
N THR A 121 5.17 -5.76 -5.34
CA THR A 121 6.56 -5.68 -4.92
C THR A 121 6.73 -4.49 -3.97
N ILE A 122 7.32 -4.74 -2.80
CA ILE A 122 7.75 -3.72 -1.84
C ILE A 122 9.26 -3.56 -1.90
N THR A 123 9.74 -2.34 -1.70
CA THR A 123 11.16 -2.06 -1.63
C THR A 123 11.50 -1.62 -0.22
N CYS A 124 12.23 -2.47 0.52
CA CYS A 124 12.68 -2.17 1.86
C CYS A 124 14.09 -1.59 1.82
N ARG A 125 14.28 -0.40 2.37
CA ARG A 125 15.60 0.21 2.48
C ARG A 125 16.25 -0.16 3.81
N TYR A 126 17.43 -0.78 3.76
CA TYR A 126 18.21 -1.12 4.94
C TYR A 126 19.66 -0.64 4.78
N GLY A 127 20.07 0.29 5.65
CA GLY A 127 21.36 0.99 5.53
C GLY A 127 21.46 1.81 4.25
N ALA A 128 22.45 1.52 3.41
CA ALA A 128 22.68 2.18 2.13
C ALA A 128 22.02 1.46 0.94
N HIS A 129 21.48 0.26 1.15
CA HIS A 129 20.96 -0.61 0.09
C HIS A 129 19.44 -0.70 0.14
N SER A 130 18.83 -0.98 -1.01
CA SER A 130 17.39 -1.18 -1.18
C SER A 130 17.14 -2.59 -1.66
N TYR A 131 16.27 -3.31 -0.98
CA TYR A 131 16.00 -4.72 -1.19
C TYR A 131 14.54 -4.88 -1.62
N GLY A 132 14.32 -5.54 -2.76
CA GLY A 132 12.98 -5.81 -3.28
C GLY A 132 12.41 -7.10 -2.70
N PHE A 133 11.16 -7.06 -2.25
CA PHE A 133 10.41 -8.23 -1.78
C PHE A 133 9.07 -8.29 -2.48
N LEU A 134 8.70 -9.46 -2.97
CA LEU A 134 7.40 -9.75 -3.55
C LEU A 134 6.45 -10.26 -2.47
N VAL A 135 5.28 -9.65 -2.36
CA VAL A 135 4.20 -10.15 -1.50
C VAL A 135 3.58 -11.37 -2.18
N VAL A 136 3.85 -12.56 -1.65
CA VAL A 136 3.35 -13.82 -2.19
C VAL A 136 1.94 -14.09 -1.70
N ASP A 137 1.67 -13.86 -0.41
CA ASP A 137 0.40 -14.21 0.23
C ASP A 137 0.13 -13.31 1.44
N LEU A 138 -1.15 -13.10 1.77
CA LEU A 138 -1.61 -12.23 2.85
C LEU A 138 -2.79 -12.87 3.58
N LYS A 139 -2.89 -12.62 4.89
CA LYS A 139 -4.03 -13.05 5.71
C LYS A 139 -4.59 -11.91 6.56
N PRO A 140 -5.93 -11.83 6.73
CA PRO A 140 -6.94 -12.80 6.30
C PRO A 140 -7.44 -12.64 4.84
N ASP A 141 -7.04 -11.57 4.14
CA ASP A 141 -7.54 -11.24 2.80
C ASP A 141 -6.37 -10.95 1.85
N GLN A 142 -6.64 -10.80 0.55
CA GLN A 142 -5.63 -10.47 -0.45
C GLN A 142 -5.11 -9.04 -0.33
N ALA A 143 -5.83 -8.18 0.39
CA ALA A 143 -5.38 -6.87 0.77
C ALA A 143 -5.67 -6.61 2.24
N VAL A 144 -4.66 -6.16 2.98
CA VAL A 144 -4.74 -5.98 4.43
C VAL A 144 -4.12 -4.67 4.87
N GLY A 145 -4.66 -4.09 5.93
CA GLY A 145 -4.08 -2.93 6.61
C GLY A 145 -2.96 -3.37 7.55
N VAL A 146 -1.78 -2.74 7.45
CA VAL A 146 -0.61 -3.00 8.29
C VAL A 146 -0.37 -1.89 9.33
N THR A 147 -1.26 -0.91 9.37
CA THR A 147 -1.26 0.16 10.38
C THR A 147 -1.78 -0.35 11.71
N ASP A 148 -1.05 -0.07 12.81
CA ASP A 148 -1.48 -0.38 14.17
C ASP A 148 -1.90 -1.86 14.35
N THR A 149 -1.12 -2.76 13.76
CA THR A 149 -1.32 -4.20 13.86
C THR A 149 0.02 -4.91 13.96
N ASP A 150 0.03 -6.06 14.66
CA ASP A 150 1.13 -7.02 14.71
C ASP A 150 1.00 -7.97 13.52
N LEU A 151 1.54 -7.50 12.39
CA LEU A 151 1.61 -8.29 11.17
C LEU A 151 2.82 -9.23 11.27
N GLU A 152 2.58 -10.54 11.27
CA GLU A 152 3.66 -11.51 11.21
C GLU A 152 4.26 -11.56 9.81
N VAL A 153 5.56 -11.28 9.70
CA VAL A 153 6.31 -11.38 8.43
C VAL A 153 6.99 -12.74 8.35
N ASP A 154 6.62 -13.52 7.32
CA ASP A 154 7.22 -14.80 6.96
C ASP A 154 7.96 -14.66 5.64
N LEU A 155 9.19 -15.17 5.59
CA LEU A 155 10.08 -15.01 4.45
C LEU A 155 10.26 -16.36 3.76
N ASP A 156 9.86 -16.41 2.49
CA ASP A 156 9.98 -17.59 1.64
C ASP A 156 11.36 -17.59 0.97
N PRO A 157 12.25 -18.56 1.28
CA PRO A 157 13.59 -18.64 0.69
C PRO A 157 13.59 -19.06 -0.78
#